data_AF-A0AAU7MMN7-F1
#
_entry.id   AF-A0AAU7MMN7-F1
#
_cell.length_a   1.000
_cell.length_b   1.000
_cell.length_c   1.000
_cell.angle_alpha   90.00
_cell.angle_beta   90.00
_cell.angle_gamma   90.00
#
_symmetry.space_group_name_H-M   'P 1'
#
loop_
_entity.id
_entity.type
_entity.pdbx_description
1 polymer ?
#
loop_
_entity_poly.entity_id
_entity_poly.type
_entity_poly.pdbx_seq_one_letter_code
_entity_poly.pdbx_strand_id
1 'polypeptide(L)'
;MNNEFTFAIKRLRFDESYRPSQNTRITTNFANLARGEKRRENLHNALTMIDDRFNALAHWDNPEGNRYSVQLDIVSVDMIVGVEHQADTFPAIEVLQTSIVDRKTGKRIEGVVGNNFSSYLRDYDFSVRLLEHNRHQSGFSVPEDFGDLHGKLFQHFVHSKAYTQNFGKPPVICLSVSDSKTYHRTGNQHPVLGVEYQPNDSSLTELYFRKMGLEVRYFMPAGSVAPLAFYFFGDLLNDYSNLELASTIATMETFQRIYRPEIYNAHSAAGEHYQPDLKNRDHSRTDVVYDREERSELAVEQGRFAEERLIKPYRTILEQWSANYVPDYAL
;
A
#
# COMPACT_ATOMS: atom_id res chain seq x y z
N MET A 1 -8.76 24.97 -16.17
CA MET A 1 -7.87 24.87 -14.99
C MET A 1 -8.73 24.44 -13.81
N ASN A 2 -8.75 23.14 -13.52
CA ASN A 2 -9.48 22.53 -12.40
C ASN A 2 -8.68 22.69 -11.10
N ASN A 3 -8.66 23.89 -10.52
CA ASN A 3 -7.94 24.16 -9.25
C ASN A 3 -8.76 23.80 -8.00
N GLU A 4 -9.85 23.03 -8.14
CA GLU A 4 -10.77 22.72 -7.04
C GLU A 4 -10.17 21.74 -6.02
N PHE A 5 -9.16 20.97 -6.44
CA PHE A 5 -8.43 20.02 -5.61
C PHE A 5 -6.93 20.24 -5.76
N THR A 6 -6.28 20.54 -4.64
CA THR A 6 -4.82 20.57 -4.52
C THR A 6 -4.36 19.68 -3.38
N PHE A 7 -3.06 19.42 -3.28
CA PHE A 7 -2.52 18.47 -2.31
C PHE A 7 -1.38 19.09 -1.52
N ALA A 8 -1.30 18.72 -0.24
CA ALA A 8 -0.16 19.00 0.61
C ALA A 8 0.40 17.67 1.15
N ILE A 9 1.72 17.56 1.18
CA ILE A 9 2.41 16.36 1.65
C ILE A 9 3.15 16.67 2.94
N LYS A 10 2.98 15.80 3.93
CA LYS A 10 3.70 15.82 5.20
C LYS A 10 4.48 14.52 5.35
N ARG A 11 5.64 14.62 6.00
CA ARG A 11 6.50 13.47 6.29
C ARG A 11 6.73 13.35 7.78
N LEU A 12 6.65 12.12 8.28
CA LEU A 12 6.96 11.79 9.65
C LEU A 12 7.79 10.52 9.69
N ARG A 13 8.83 10.51 10.52
CA ARG A 13 9.69 9.35 10.66
C ARG A 13 8.94 8.15 11.25
N PHE A 14 9.02 6.99 10.60
CA PHE A 14 8.57 5.71 11.15
C PHE A 14 9.78 4.93 11.67
N ASP A 15 10.09 5.12 12.95
CA ASP A 15 11.14 4.40 13.68
C ASP A 15 10.63 3.91 15.05
N GLU A 16 11.48 3.32 15.88
CA GLU A 16 11.11 2.81 17.22
C GLU A 16 10.53 3.89 18.16
N SER A 17 10.82 5.16 17.90
CA SER A 17 10.32 6.29 18.67
C SER A 17 8.94 6.76 18.21
N TYR A 18 8.48 6.31 17.03
CA TYR A 18 7.21 6.71 16.44
C TYR A 18 6.03 6.44 17.40
N ARG A 19 5.18 7.45 17.55
CA ARG A 19 3.96 7.39 18.34
C ARG A 19 2.82 7.99 17.51
N PRO A 20 1.72 7.25 17.30
CA PRO A 20 0.52 7.82 16.71
C PRO A 20 0.02 9.01 17.53
N SER A 21 -0.42 10.08 16.88
CA SER A 21 -0.98 11.22 17.59
C SER A 21 -2.37 10.87 18.18
N GLN A 22 -2.72 11.43 19.34
CA GLN A 22 -4.01 11.14 19.99
C GLN A 22 -5.22 11.64 19.17
N ASN A 23 -5.03 12.68 18.34
CA ASN A 23 -6.07 13.26 17.49
C ASN A 23 -6.20 12.56 16.13
N THR A 24 -5.23 11.72 15.74
CA THR A 24 -5.32 10.87 14.56
C THR A 24 -5.86 9.49 14.94
N ARG A 25 -6.88 9.41 15.81
CA ARG A 25 -7.49 8.14 16.26
C ARG A 25 -7.87 7.21 15.09
N ILE A 26 -8.04 7.81 13.91
CA ILE A 26 -8.29 7.25 12.59
C ILE A 26 -6.97 6.88 11.83
N THR A 27 -5.96 6.30 12.49
CA THR A 27 -4.67 6.00 11.83
C THR A 27 -4.67 4.71 10.99
N THR A 28 -3.70 4.62 10.07
CA THR A 28 -3.39 3.58 9.08
C THR A 28 -3.00 2.19 9.62
N ASN A 29 -2.88 1.22 8.70
CA ASN A 29 -2.52 -0.19 8.94
C ASN A 29 -1.32 -0.40 9.89
N PHE A 30 -0.28 0.44 9.83
CA PHE A 30 0.94 0.27 10.63
C PHE A 30 0.90 1.00 11.97
N ALA A 31 -0.04 1.92 12.17
CA ALA A 31 -0.15 2.65 13.42
C ALA A 31 -0.64 1.77 14.58
N ASN A 32 -1.40 0.70 14.32
CA ASN A 32 -1.77 -0.28 15.35
C ASN A 32 -0.54 -1.00 15.92
N LEU A 33 0.51 -1.21 15.12
CA LEU A 33 1.78 -1.75 15.61
C LEU A 33 2.47 -0.81 16.61
N ALA A 34 2.20 0.49 16.47
CA ALA A 34 2.80 1.56 17.24
C ALA A 34 1.95 1.98 18.47
N ARG A 35 1.04 1.13 18.94
CA ARG A 35 0.17 1.37 20.10
C ARG A 35 0.45 0.39 21.26
N GLY A 36 -0.06 0.72 22.44
CA GLY A 36 0.01 -0.14 23.62
C GLY A 36 1.40 -0.26 24.26
N GLU A 37 1.49 -1.11 25.29
CA GLU A 37 2.72 -1.30 26.07
C GLU A 37 3.86 -1.93 25.25
N LYS A 38 3.51 -2.80 24.29
CA LYS A 38 4.46 -3.47 23.39
C LYS A 38 4.87 -2.64 22.17
N ARG A 39 4.43 -1.38 22.06
CA ARG A 39 4.73 -0.49 20.92
C ARG A 39 6.19 -0.54 20.47
N ARG A 40 7.13 -0.31 21.40
CA ARG A 40 8.56 -0.19 21.05
C ARG A 40 9.13 -1.51 20.57
N GLU A 41 8.75 -2.62 21.23
CA GLU A 41 9.15 -3.98 20.86
C GLU A 41 8.59 -4.36 19.48
N ASN A 42 7.31 -4.09 19.23
CA ASN A 42 6.67 -4.32 17.92
C ASN A 42 7.39 -3.56 16.79
N LEU A 43 7.67 -2.26 17.01
CA LEU A 43 8.38 -1.44 16.03
C LEU A 43 9.82 -1.92 15.82
N HIS A 44 10.54 -2.24 16.88
CA HIS A 44 11.89 -2.79 16.80
C HIS A 44 11.91 -4.09 16.00
N ASN A 45 11.04 -5.05 16.34
CA ASN A 45 10.96 -6.34 15.66
C ASN A 45 10.60 -6.19 14.18
N ALA A 46 9.61 -5.35 13.86
CA ALA A 46 9.23 -5.09 12.47
C ALA A 46 10.37 -4.45 11.66
N LEU A 47 11.05 -3.44 12.21
CA LEU A 47 12.17 -2.78 11.52
C LEU A 47 13.36 -3.71 11.34
N THR A 48 13.68 -4.54 12.33
CA THR A 48 14.73 -5.57 12.23
C THR A 48 14.39 -6.60 11.15
N MET A 49 13.13 -7.08 11.10
CA MET A 49 12.69 -7.98 10.03
C MET A 49 12.84 -7.38 8.63
N ILE A 50 12.60 -6.07 8.47
CA ILE A 50 12.80 -5.36 7.21
C ILE A 50 14.30 -5.30 6.86
N ASP A 51 15.17 -4.93 7.80
CA ASP A 51 16.62 -4.90 7.59
C ASP A 51 17.14 -6.28 7.19
N ASP A 52 16.76 -7.33 7.93
CA ASP A 52 17.16 -8.72 7.65
C ASP A 52 16.69 -9.16 6.26
N ARG A 53 15.41 -8.89 5.93
CA ARG A 53 14.86 -9.27 4.64
C ARG A 53 15.52 -8.54 3.49
N PHE A 54 15.80 -7.24 3.66
CA PHE A 54 16.50 -6.46 2.64
C PHE A 54 17.91 -7.00 2.39
N ASN A 55 18.66 -7.27 3.46
CA ASN A 55 20.03 -7.80 3.32
C ASN A 55 20.05 -9.20 2.70
N ALA A 56 19.04 -10.04 2.95
CA ALA A 56 18.90 -11.33 2.30
C ALA A 56 18.65 -11.21 0.78
N LEU A 57 17.90 -10.20 0.35
CA LEU A 57 17.68 -9.91 -1.08
C LEU A 57 18.93 -9.28 -1.71
N ALA A 58 19.52 -8.28 -1.04
CA ALA A 58 20.74 -7.58 -1.43
C ALA A 58 22.01 -8.28 -0.90
N HIS A 59 22.17 -9.55 -1.26
CA HIS A 59 23.24 -10.42 -0.78
C HIS A 59 24.61 -10.17 -1.45
N TRP A 60 24.62 -9.50 -2.62
CA TRP A 60 25.86 -9.18 -3.32
C TRP A 60 26.70 -8.17 -2.53
N ASP A 61 28.01 -8.44 -2.43
CA ASP A 61 28.95 -7.65 -1.62
C ASP A 61 28.47 -7.40 -0.17
N ASN A 62 27.75 -8.37 0.39
CA ASN A 62 27.14 -8.34 1.72
C ASN A 62 27.30 -9.69 2.45
N PRO A 63 28.53 -10.19 2.67
CA PRO A 63 28.77 -11.53 3.21
C PRO A 63 28.22 -11.73 4.64
N GLU A 64 28.19 -10.67 5.45
CA GLU A 64 27.69 -10.69 6.83
C GLU A 64 26.17 -10.44 6.92
N GLY A 65 25.50 -10.16 5.79
CA GLY A 65 24.06 -9.94 5.76
C GLY A 65 23.57 -8.73 6.57
N ASN A 66 24.43 -7.74 6.85
CA ASN A 66 24.13 -6.61 7.73
C ASN A 66 24.59 -5.25 7.18
N ARG A 67 24.92 -5.18 5.89
CA ARG A 67 25.43 -3.96 5.23
C ARG A 67 24.39 -2.85 5.17
N TYR A 68 23.14 -3.18 4.96
CA TYR A 68 22.10 -2.19 4.67
C TYR A 68 21.14 -2.01 5.84
N SER A 69 20.58 -0.81 5.95
CA SER A 69 19.41 -0.53 6.79
C SER A 69 18.33 0.16 5.96
N VAL A 70 17.10 -0.28 6.08
CA VAL A 70 15.93 0.33 5.45
C VAL A 70 15.26 1.23 6.45
N GLN A 71 15.01 2.44 6.02
CA GLN A 71 14.46 3.52 6.81
C GLN A 71 13.14 3.97 6.21
N LEU A 72 12.12 4.14 7.06
CA LEU A 72 10.76 4.39 6.63
C LEU A 72 10.29 5.78 7.07
N ASP A 73 9.65 6.49 6.16
CA ASP A 73 8.91 7.71 6.48
C ASP A 73 7.44 7.51 6.12
N ILE A 74 6.55 7.89 7.05
CA ILE A 74 5.13 8.08 6.82
C ILE A 74 4.99 9.31 5.93
N VAL A 75 4.34 9.13 4.79
CA VAL A 75 3.93 10.19 3.88
C VAL A 75 2.43 10.34 4.00
N SER A 76 1.98 11.45 4.57
CA SER A 76 0.56 11.79 4.66
C SER A 76 0.21 12.83 3.60
N VAL A 77 -0.84 12.56 2.83
CA VAL A 77 -1.34 13.41 1.75
C VAL A 77 -2.67 14.01 2.19
N ASP A 78 -2.66 15.31 2.38
CA ASP A 78 -3.86 16.10 2.63
C ASP A 78 -4.40 16.62 1.30
N MET A 79 -5.66 16.35 1.01
CA MET A 79 -6.40 16.95 -0.09
C MET A 79 -7.05 18.24 0.41
N ILE A 80 -6.81 19.32 -0.32
CA ILE A 80 -7.40 20.63 -0.06
C ILE A 80 -8.56 20.82 -1.03
N VAL A 81 -9.76 20.97 -0.50
CA VAL A 81 -11.01 21.08 -1.26
C VAL A 81 -11.56 22.49 -1.15
N GLY A 82 -11.82 23.13 -2.30
CA GLY A 82 -12.44 24.45 -2.37
C GLY A 82 -11.59 25.51 -3.09
N VAL A 83 -12.14 26.72 -3.20
CA VAL A 83 -11.48 27.88 -3.84
C VAL A 83 -11.00 28.86 -2.77
N GLU A 84 -9.94 29.63 -3.07
CA GLU A 84 -9.31 30.58 -2.13
C GLU A 84 -10.38 31.36 -1.33
N HIS A 85 -10.29 31.26 0.01
CA HIS A 85 -11.18 31.77 1.07
C HIS A 85 -12.19 30.80 1.73
N GLN A 86 -12.39 29.58 1.22
CA GLN A 86 -13.15 28.49 1.90
C GLN A 86 -12.53 27.10 1.63
N ALA A 87 -11.25 26.94 1.94
CA ALA A 87 -10.53 25.68 1.70
C ALA A 87 -10.54 24.79 2.95
N ASP A 88 -11.17 23.62 2.83
CA ASP A 88 -11.11 22.58 3.87
C ASP A 88 -10.02 21.56 3.54
N THR A 89 -9.38 21.04 4.59
CA THR A 89 -8.33 20.03 4.47
C THR A 89 -8.88 18.66 4.86
N PHE A 90 -8.68 17.68 3.99
CA PHE A 90 -9.11 16.30 4.18
C PHE A 90 -7.91 15.33 4.09
N PRO A 91 -7.68 14.47 5.10
CA PRO A 91 -6.63 13.45 5.01
C PRO A 91 -7.02 12.39 3.96
N ALA A 92 -6.33 12.36 2.82
CA ALA A 92 -6.72 11.52 1.70
C ALA A 92 -6.01 10.17 1.71
N ILE A 93 -4.68 10.19 1.75
CA ILE A 93 -3.81 9.02 1.58
C ILE A 93 -2.72 9.05 2.64
N GLU A 94 -2.34 7.88 3.14
CA GLU A 94 -1.10 7.73 3.89
C GLU A 94 -0.38 6.45 3.45
N VAL A 95 0.92 6.59 3.17
CA VAL A 95 1.80 5.54 2.66
C VAL A 95 3.16 5.60 3.36
N LEU A 96 3.97 4.57 3.19
CA LEU A 96 5.37 4.56 3.59
C LEU A 96 6.27 4.79 2.37
N GLN A 97 7.28 5.65 2.54
CA GLN A 97 8.42 5.77 1.64
C GLN A 97 9.64 5.10 2.27
N THR A 98 10.36 4.30 1.49
CA THR A 98 11.63 3.69 1.92
C THR A 98 12.81 4.59 1.58
N SER A 99 13.88 4.48 2.36
CA SER A 99 15.21 4.94 2.02
C SER A 99 16.22 3.92 2.53
N ILE A 100 17.29 3.67 1.78
CA ILE A 100 18.28 2.65 2.10
C ILE A 100 19.56 3.35 2.56
N VAL A 101 20.09 2.93 3.70
CA VAL A 101 21.38 3.37 4.22
C VAL A 101 22.38 2.24 4.00
N ASP A 102 23.37 2.47 3.15
CA ASP A 102 24.52 1.58 3.00
C ASP A 102 25.53 1.88 4.10
N ARG A 103 25.58 1.04 5.14
CA ARG A 103 26.46 1.23 6.31
C ARG A 103 27.94 1.13 5.95
N LYS A 104 28.28 0.45 4.85
CA LYS A 104 29.67 0.29 4.39
C LYS A 104 30.20 1.57 3.73
N THR A 105 29.37 2.25 2.94
CA THR A 105 29.78 3.46 2.20
C THR A 105 29.29 4.76 2.82
N GLY A 106 28.37 4.69 3.78
CA GLY A 106 27.71 5.84 4.40
C GLY A 106 26.67 6.52 3.48
N LYS A 107 26.42 5.98 2.28
CA LYS A 107 25.50 6.57 1.31
C LYS A 107 24.05 6.28 1.68
N ARG A 108 23.20 7.28 1.43
CA ARG A 108 21.74 7.13 1.44
C ARG A 108 21.26 7.01 -0.01
N ILE A 109 20.44 6.00 -0.27
CA ILE A 109 19.82 5.72 -1.55
C ILE A 109 18.32 5.91 -1.37
N GLU A 110 17.69 6.63 -2.28
CA GLU A 110 16.24 6.81 -2.26
C GLU A 110 15.55 5.49 -2.62
N GLY A 111 14.49 5.18 -1.88
CA GLY A 111 13.62 4.05 -2.15
C GLY A 111 12.24 4.51 -2.64
N VAL A 112 11.33 3.56 -2.81
CA VAL A 112 10.04 3.79 -3.47
C VAL A 112 8.98 4.23 -2.47
N VAL A 113 8.10 5.15 -2.90
CA VAL A 113 6.88 5.55 -2.17
C VAL A 113 5.69 4.68 -2.59
N GLY A 114 4.72 4.48 -1.69
CA GLY A 114 3.50 3.71 -1.98
C GLY A 114 3.35 2.43 -1.15
N ASN A 115 4.34 2.14 -0.30
CA ASN A 115 4.29 0.99 0.60
C ASN A 115 3.15 1.17 1.64
N ASN A 116 2.51 0.07 2.00
CA ASN A 116 1.45 0.01 3.02
C ASN A 116 0.32 1.03 2.76
N PHE A 117 -0.15 1.07 1.52
CA PHE A 117 -1.12 2.03 1.03
C PHE A 117 -2.42 2.04 1.83
N SER A 118 -2.75 3.20 2.40
CA SER A 118 -4.00 3.49 3.10
C SER A 118 -4.68 4.69 2.46
N SER A 119 -6.00 4.59 2.23
CA SER A 119 -6.79 5.68 1.65
C SER A 119 -8.17 5.72 2.28
N TYR A 120 -8.57 6.91 2.71
CA TYR A 120 -9.89 7.15 3.30
C TYR A 120 -11.02 6.93 2.28
N LEU A 121 -10.79 7.33 1.02
CA LEU A 121 -11.75 7.09 -0.06
C LEU A 121 -11.86 5.61 -0.42
N ARG A 122 -10.76 4.87 -0.38
CA ARG A 122 -10.80 3.41 -0.55
C ARG A 122 -11.61 2.75 0.55
N ASP A 123 -11.37 3.14 1.81
CA ASP A 123 -12.08 2.55 2.94
C ASP A 123 -13.56 2.97 2.94
N TYR A 124 -13.91 4.17 2.44
CA TYR A 124 -15.30 4.53 2.13
C TYR A 124 -15.93 3.61 1.09
N ASP A 125 -15.29 3.44 -0.06
CA ASP A 125 -15.81 2.62 -1.15
C ASP A 125 -16.03 1.17 -0.68
N PHE A 126 -15.03 0.54 -0.07
CA PHE A 126 -15.10 -0.87 0.32
C PHE A 126 -15.92 -1.12 1.58
N SER A 127 -15.77 -0.29 2.62
CA SER A 127 -16.35 -0.56 3.95
C SER A 127 -17.65 0.19 4.24
N VAL A 128 -18.08 1.11 3.37
CA VAL A 128 -19.39 1.78 3.48
C VAL A 128 -20.21 1.55 2.22
N ARG A 129 -19.77 2.09 1.08
CA ARG A 129 -20.57 2.13 -0.15
C ARG A 129 -20.89 0.73 -0.69
N LEU A 130 -19.89 -0.15 -0.78
CA LEU A 130 -20.08 -1.52 -1.30
C LEU A 130 -20.98 -2.36 -0.37
N LEU A 131 -20.82 -2.20 0.95
CA LEU A 131 -21.66 -2.89 1.93
C LEU A 131 -23.12 -2.39 1.86
N GLU A 132 -23.33 -1.08 1.75
CA GLU A 132 -24.66 -0.50 1.63
C GLU A 132 -25.36 -0.91 0.33
N HIS A 133 -24.64 -0.91 -0.79
CA HIS A 133 -25.15 -1.38 -2.08
C HIS A 133 -25.71 -2.80 -1.99
N ASN A 134 -25.01 -3.70 -1.29
CA ASN A 134 -25.37 -5.11 -1.20
C ASN A 134 -26.35 -5.46 -0.06
N ARG A 135 -26.64 -4.55 0.90
CA ARG A 135 -27.40 -4.86 2.13
C ARG A 135 -28.78 -5.47 1.90
N HIS A 136 -29.43 -5.15 0.79
CA HIS A 136 -30.77 -5.62 0.44
C HIS A 136 -30.83 -6.38 -0.89
N GLN A 137 -29.69 -6.83 -1.40
CA GLN A 137 -29.61 -7.59 -2.64
C GLN A 137 -29.54 -9.09 -2.37
N SER A 138 -30.12 -9.90 -3.26
CA SER A 138 -30.08 -11.36 -3.17
C SER A 138 -28.72 -11.97 -3.56
N GLY A 139 -27.86 -11.18 -4.20
CA GLY A 139 -26.53 -11.61 -4.64
C GLY A 139 -25.54 -10.46 -4.62
N PHE A 140 -24.24 -10.80 -4.59
CA PHE A 140 -23.18 -9.81 -4.62
C PHE A 140 -23.13 -9.11 -5.98
N SER A 141 -23.10 -7.78 -5.95
CA SER A 141 -22.80 -6.96 -7.12
C SER A 141 -21.97 -5.73 -6.71
N VAL A 142 -21.38 -5.08 -7.72
CA VAL A 142 -20.51 -3.92 -7.55
C VAL A 142 -21.17 -2.73 -8.27
N PRO A 143 -21.20 -1.53 -7.68
CA PRO A 143 -21.65 -0.32 -8.38
C PRO A 143 -20.87 -0.10 -9.69
N GLU A 144 -21.53 0.38 -10.74
CA GLU A 144 -20.91 0.54 -12.06
C GLU A 144 -19.70 1.51 -12.04
N ASP A 145 -19.80 2.56 -11.24
CA ASP A 145 -18.80 3.61 -11.03
C ASP A 145 -17.90 3.35 -9.81
N PHE A 146 -17.82 2.10 -9.34
CA PHE A 146 -17.05 1.74 -8.15
C PHE A 146 -15.56 2.05 -8.33
N GLY A 147 -15.04 2.94 -7.48
CA GLY A 147 -13.66 3.41 -7.52
C GLY A 147 -13.35 4.50 -8.54
N ASP A 148 -14.32 4.96 -9.34
CA ASP A 148 -14.05 5.98 -10.37
C ASP A 148 -13.58 7.31 -9.78
N LEU A 149 -14.25 7.80 -8.73
CA LEU A 149 -13.88 9.05 -8.07
C LEU A 149 -12.48 8.96 -7.46
N HIS A 150 -12.22 7.91 -6.69
CA HIS A 150 -10.92 7.73 -6.05
C HIS A 150 -9.80 7.52 -7.08
N GLY A 151 -10.07 6.74 -8.12
CA GLY A 151 -9.15 6.51 -9.23
C GLY A 151 -8.71 7.81 -9.91
N LYS A 152 -9.66 8.70 -10.21
CA LYS A 152 -9.38 10.02 -10.78
C LYS A 152 -8.63 10.93 -9.82
N LEU A 153 -9.01 10.98 -8.54
CA LEU A 153 -8.30 11.77 -7.53
C LEU A 153 -6.87 11.29 -7.30
N PHE A 154 -6.64 9.98 -7.33
CA PHE A 154 -5.30 9.41 -7.24
C PHE A 154 -4.46 9.77 -8.46
N GLN A 155 -5.01 9.65 -9.67
CA GLN A 155 -4.35 10.11 -10.90
C GLN A 155 -4.03 11.60 -10.83
N HIS A 156 -4.97 12.44 -10.38
CA HIS A 156 -4.73 13.87 -10.18
C HIS A 156 -3.61 14.14 -9.18
N PHE A 157 -3.55 13.36 -8.09
CA PHE A 157 -2.49 13.46 -7.10
C PHE A 157 -1.11 13.17 -7.68
N VAL A 158 -0.92 12.03 -8.37
CA VAL A 158 0.40 11.63 -8.89
C VAL A 158 0.94 12.57 -9.97
N HIS A 159 0.06 13.28 -10.68
CA HIS A 159 0.42 14.31 -11.66
C HIS A 159 0.52 15.73 -11.06
N SER A 160 0.19 15.90 -9.79
CA SER A 160 0.16 17.22 -9.16
C SER A 160 1.56 17.78 -8.93
N LYS A 161 1.67 19.12 -8.84
CA LYS A 161 2.91 19.78 -8.41
C LYS A 161 3.39 19.29 -7.04
N ALA A 162 2.47 18.98 -6.13
CA ALA A 162 2.83 18.49 -4.81
C ALA A 162 3.58 17.15 -4.91
N TYR A 163 3.13 16.24 -5.78
CA TYR A 163 3.80 14.96 -6.01
C TYR A 163 5.17 15.14 -6.66
N THR A 164 5.23 15.86 -7.80
CA THR A 164 6.48 16.02 -8.57
C THR A 164 7.55 16.84 -7.86
N GLN A 165 7.18 17.66 -6.89
CA GLN A 165 8.14 18.36 -6.00
C GLN A 165 8.70 17.46 -4.89
N ASN A 166 8.03 16.34 -4.58
CA ASN A 166 8.38 15.47 -3.45
C ASN A 166 8.94 14.10 -3.87
N PHE A 167 8.64 13.63 -5.08
CA PHE A 167 9.05 12.31 -5.56
C PHE A 167 9.55 12.39 -7.00
N GLY A 168 10.68 11.72 -7.26
CA GLY A 168 11.26 11.63 -8.60
C GLY A 168 10.70 10.50 -9.46
N LYS A 169 9.90 9.60 -8.88
CA LYS A 169 9.33 8.42 -9.57
C LYS A 169 7.88 8.18 -9.18
N PRO A 170 7.07 7.51 -10.01
CA PRO A 170 5.73 7.06 -9.66
C PRO A 170 5.75 6.06 -8.47
N PRO A 171 4.63 5.91 -7.75
CA PRO A 171 4.57 5.01 -6.61
C PRO A 171 4.53 3.55 -7.08
N VAL A 172 5.05 2.65 -6.24
CA VAL A 172 4.79 1.21 -6.35
C VAL A 172 4.04 0.76 -5.11
N ILE A 173 2.85 0.22 -5.31
CA ILE A 173 2.02 -0.32 -4.23
C ILE A 173 2.12 -1.84 -4.25
N CYS A 174 2.63 -2.42 -3.17
CA CYS A 174 2.78 -3.87 -3.05
C CYS A 174 1.80 -4.43 -2.01
N LEU A 175 0.97 -5.39 -2.40
CA LEU A 175 -0.11 -5.96 -1.58
C LEU A 175 -0.06 -7.49 -1.55
N SER A 176 -0.84 -8.06 -0.63
CA SER A 176 -1.17 -9.48 -0.64
C SER A 176 -1.88 -9.88 -1.93
N VAL A 177 -1.64 -11.10 -2.40
CA VAL A 177 -2.52 -11.77 -3.36
C VAL A 177 -3.89 -12.06 -2.76
N SER A 178 -4.92 -12.13 -3.61
CA SER A 178 -6.28 -12.54 -3.21
C SER A 178 -6.40 -14.05 -3.08
N ASP A 179 -7.04 -14.52 -2.01
CA ASP A 179 -7.40 -15.93 -1.75
C ASP A 179 -8.54 -16.45 -2.65
N SER A 180 -9.26 -15.55 -3.31
CA SER A 180 -10.32 -15.90 -4.27
C SER A 180 -9.81 -16.32 -5.65
N LYS A 181 -8.50 -16.21 -5.91
CA LYS A 181 -7.86 -16.45 -7.21
C LYS A 181 -6.80 -17.55 -7.12
N THR A 182 -6.54 -18.16 -8.27
CA THR A 182 -5.45 -19.14 -8.45
C THR A 182 -4.36 -18.50 -9.30
N TYR A 183 -3.12 -18.68 -8.88
CA TYR A 183 -1.93 -18.11 -9.49
C TYR A 183 -1.09 -19.24 -10.08
N HIS A 184 -0.71 -19.06 -11.34
CA HIS A 184 0.08 -20.02 -12.10
C HIS A 184 1.49 -19.48 -12.27
N ARG A 185 2.48 -20.25 -11.82
CA ARG A 185 3.89 -19.92 -12.00
C ARG A 185 4.20 -19.83 -13.49
N THR A 186 4.88 -18.77 -13.91
CA THR A 186 5.36 -18.58 -15.28
C THR A 186 6.85 -18.93 -15.39
N GLY A 187 7.39 -18.87 -16.62
CA GLY A 187 8.81 -19.03 -16.86
C GLY A 187 9.65 -17.77 -16.60
N ASN A 188 9.03 -16.60 -16.36
CA ASN A 188 9.76 -15.36 -16.16
C ASN A 188 10.33 -15.27 -14.73
N GLN A 189 11.58 -14.83 -14.63
CA GLN A 189 12.29 -14.69 -13.35
C GLN A 189 13.15 -13.42 -13.37
N HIS A 190 12.83 -12.52 -12.44
CA HIS A 190 13.56 -11.27 -12.22
C HIS A 190 14.56 -11.45 -11.06
N PRO A 191 15.76 -10.83 -11.11
CA PRO A 191 16.82 -11.04 -10.10
C PRO A 191 16.42 -10.69 -8.65
N VAL A 192 15.57 -9.69 -8.46
CA VAL A 192 15.08 -9.28 -7.12
C VAL A 192 13.62 -9.69 -6.86
N LEU A 193 12.68 -9.30 -7.73
CA LEU A 193 11.27 -9.70 -7.62
C LEU A 193 11.06 -11.23 -7.60
N GLY A 194 11.98 -12.00 -8.19
CA GLY A 194 11.91 -13.46 -8.22
C GLY A 194 11.01 -13.98 -9.34
N VAL A 195 10.29 -15.06 -9.08
CA VAL A 195 9.52 -15.77 -10.10
C VAL A 195 8.15 -15.13 -10.30
N GLU A 196 7.76 -14.92 -11.56
CA GLU A 196 6.45 -14.35 -11.88
C GLU A 196 5.32 -15.39 -11.85
N TYR A 197 4.17 -14.95 -11.39
CA TYR A 197 2.91 -15.68 -11.39
C TYR A 197 1.84 -14.93 -12.18
N GLN A 198 0.95 -15.67 -12.82
CA GLN A 198 -0.20 -15.15 -13.55
C GLN A 198 -1.50 -15.58 -12.87
N PRO A 199 -2.40 -14.67 -12.45
CA PRO A 199 -3.71 -15.04 -11.94
C PRO A 199 -4.61 -15.58 -13.05
N ASN A 200 -5.55 -16.45 -12.67
CA ASN A 200 -6.58 -16.96 -13.56
C ASN A 200 -7.62 -15.90 -13.98
N ASP A 201 -7.85 -14.87 -13.16
CA ASP A 201 -8.81 -13.80 -13.41
C ASP A 201 -8.56 -12.60 -12.47
N SER A 202 -9.08 -11.41 -12.83
CA SER A 202 -8.90 -10.19 -12.07
C SER A 202 -9.66 -10.20 -10.74
N SER A 203 -9.03 -9.70 -9.68
CA SER A 203 -9.70 -9.47 -8.38
C SER A 203 -10.43 -8.12 -8.35
N LEU A 204 -11.39 -7.93 -7.42
CA LEU A 204 -12.04 -6.63 -7.24
C LEU A 204 -11.04 -5.52 -6.88
N THR A 205 -10.04 -5.83 -6.05
CA THR A 205 -8.96 -4.90 -5.72
C THR A 205 -8.18 -4.50 -6.97
N GLU A 206 -7.88 -5.46 -7.85
CA GLU A 206 -7.17 -5.17 -9.10
C GLU A 206 -8.00 -4.27 -10.03
N LEU A 207 -9.28 -4.57 -10.22
CA LEU A 207 -10.18 -3.72 -11.01
C LEU A 207 -10.27 -2.30 -10.44
N TYR A 208 -10.31 -2.18 -9.11
CA TYR A 208 -10.32 -0.89 -8.41
C TYR A 208 -9.02 -0.11 -8.60
N PHE A 209 -7.86 -0.77 -8.49
CA PHE A 209 -6.55 -0.13 -8.68
C PHE A 209 -6.29 0.21 -10.15
N ARG A 210 -6.88 -0.53 -11.09
CA ARG A 210 -6.87 -0.16 -12.52
C ARG A 210 -7.54 1.19 -12.77
N LYS A 211 -8.57 1.57 -11.99
CA LYS A 211 -9.17 2.92 -12.05
C LYS A 211 -8.21 4.02 -11.60
N MET A 212 -7.15 3.69 -10.86
CA MET A 212 -6.06 4.59 -10.50
C MET A 212 -5.01 4.73 -11.60
N GLY A 213 -5.17 4.04 -12.73
CA GLY A 213 -4.19 3.99 -13.82
C GLY A 213 -3.05 2.99 -13.58
N LEU A 214 -3.16 2.12 -12.58
CA LEU A 214 -2.12 1.16 -12.23
C LEU A 214 -2.28 -0.15 -12.99
N GLU A 215 -1.16 -0.65 -13.50
CA GLU A 215 -1.00 -2.04 -13.92
C GLU A 215 -0.67 -2.93 -12.72
N VAL A 216 -0.76 -4.26 -12.87
CA VAL A 216 -0.39 -5.21 -11.82
C VAL A 216 0.43 -6.37 -12.37
N ARG A 217 1.45 -6.78 -11.62
CA ARG A 217 2.19 -8.04 -11.84
C ARG A 217 2.43 -8.75 -10.52
N TYR A 218 2.59 -10.07 -10.57
CA TYR A 218 2.70 -10.89 -9.37
C TYR A 218 4.03 -11.61 -9.36
N PHE A 219 4.81 -11.40 -8.31
CA PHE A 219 6.13 -12.01 -8.20
C PHE A 219 6.33 -12.61 -6.82
N MET A 220 6.99 -13.75 -6.77
CA MET A 220 7.44 -14.39 -5.54
C MET A 220 8.96 -14.21 -5.42
N PRO A 221 9.41 -13.29 -4.55
CA PRO A 221 10.84 -13.07 -4.30
C PRO A 221 11.53 -14.33 -3.76
N ALA A 222 12.84 -14.43 -3.98
CA ALA A 222 13.62 -15.56 -3.48
C ALA A 222 13.53 -15.64 -1.95
N GLY A 223 13.20 -16.81 -1.41
CA GLY A 223 13.00 -17.03 0.03
C GLY A 223 11.63 -16.61 0.57
N SER A 224 10.74 -16.06 -0.26
CA SER A 224 9.33 -15.88 0.09
C SER A 224 8.56 -17.19 -0.10
N VAL A 225 7.41 -17.31 0.56
CA VAL A 225 6.54 -18.49 0.48
C VAL A 225 5.27 -18.26 -0.35
N ALA A 226 4.99 -17.01 -0.75
CA ALA A 226 3.84 -16.65 -1.58
C ALA A 226 4.16 -15.45 -2.48
N PRO A 227 3.53 -15.33 -3.66
CA PRO A 227 3.66 -14.14 -4.51
C PRO A 227 3.06 -12.90 -3.87
N LEU A 228 3.62 -11.74 -4.21
CA LEU A 228 3.13 -10.40 -3.89
C LEU A 228 2.57 -9.75 -5.16
N ALA A 229 1.53 -8.93 -5.01
CA ALA A 229 0.95 -8.15 -6.10
C ALA A 229 1.60 -6.76 -6.13
N PHE A 230 2.27 -6.42 -7.23
CA PHE A 230 2.92 -5.13 -7.44
C PHE A 230 2.07 -4.30 -8.40
N TYR A 231 1.52 -3.20 -7.90
CA TYR A 231 0.78 -2.21 -8.68
C TYR A 231 1.68 -1.01 -8.99
N PHE A 232 1.74 -0.62 -10.26
CA PHE A 232 2.71 0.37 -10.74
C PHE A 232 2.20 1.11 -11.99
N PHE A 233 2.89 2.20 -12.32
CA PHE A 233 2.82 2.86 -13.62
C PHE A 233 4.06 2.49 -14.45
N GLY A 234 3.96 2.54 -15.78
CA GLY A 234 5.12 2.35 -16.66
C GLY A 234 5.63 0.91 -16.66
N ASP A 235 6.95 0.74 -16.57
CA ASP A 235 7.62 -0.56 -16.62
C ASP A 235 8.31 -0.90 -15.29
N LEU A 236 7.61 -1.68 -14.45
CA LEU A 236 8.12 -2.13 -13.15
C LEU A 236 9.54 -2.73 -13.20
N LEU A 237 9.90 -3.43 -14.28
CA LEU A 237 11.14 -4.17 -14.35
C LEU A 237 12.35 -3.29 -14.71
N ASN A 238 12.10 -2.16 -15.36
CA ASN A 238 13.15 -1.33 -15.93
C ASN A 238 13.23 0.07 -15.31
N ASP A 239 12.12 0.60 -14.77
CA ASP A 239 12.06 1.97 -14.22
C ASP A 239 12.58 2.06 -12.77
N TYR A 240 12.73 0.91 -12.10
CA TYR A 240 13.16 0.81 -10.71
C TYR A 240 14.42 -0.07 -10.59
N SER A 241 15.36 0.38 -9.79
CA SER A 241 16.58 -0.37 -9.50
C SER A 241 16.29 -1.57 -8.60
N ASN A 242 17.21 -2.53 -8.63
CA ASN A 242 17.18 -3.71 -7.77
C ASN A 242 17.08 -3.36 -6.27
N LEU A 243 17.75 -2.30 -5.80
CA LEU A 243 17.69 -1.89 -4.39
C LEU A 243 16.36 -1.20 -4.06
N GLU A 244 15.79 -0.43 -4.98
CA GLU A 244 14.44 0.16 -4.82
C GLU A 244 13.40 -0.95 -4.65
N LEU A 245 13.37 -1.93 -5.56
CA LEU A 245 12.44 -3.06 -5.52
C LEU A 245 12.67 -3.94 -4.27
N ALA A 246 13.93 -4.19 -3.89
CA ALA A 246 14.25 -4.94 -2.67
C ALA A 246 13.72 -4.23 -1.42
N SER A 247 13.75 -2.89 -1.37
CA SER A 247 13.22 -2.13 -0.23
C SER A 247 11.70 -2.23 -0.11
N THR A 248 10.99 -2.22 -1.24
CA THR A 248 9.55 -2.45 -1.31
C THR A 248 9.20 -3.86 -0.85
N ILE A 249 9.90 -4.88 -1.35
CA ILE A 249 9.68 -6.28 -0.93
C ILE A 249 9.94 -6.44 0.56
N ALA A 250 11.11 -6.00 1.05
CA ALA A 250 11.49 -6.18 2.45
C ALA A 250 10.46 -5.56 3.39
N THR A 251 9.98 -4.35 3.06
CA THR A 251 8.95 -3.64 3.80
C THR A 251 7.61 -4.37 3.73
N MET A 252 7.12 -4.64 2.53
CA MET A 252 5.76 -5.15 2.36
C MET A 252 5.62 -6.62 2.71
N GLU A 253 6.61 -7.46 2.43
CA GLU A 253 6.62 -8.85 2.87
C GLU A 253 6.62 -8.94 4.40
N THR A 254 7.39 -8.09 5.09
CA THR A 254 7.36 -8.02 6.57
C THR A 254 5.96 -7.70 7.06
N PHE A 255 5.33 -6.66 6.52
CA PHE A 255 3.95 -6.33 6.87
C PHE A 255 2.97 -7.46 6.51
N GLN A 256 3.12 -8.13 5.37
CA GLN A 256 2.26 -9.26 5.03
C GLN A 256 2.46 -10.47 5.93
N ARG A 257 3.69 -10.74 6.42
CA ARG A 257 3.94 -11.78 7.44
C ARG A 257 3.27 -11.49 8.76
N ILE A 258 3.10 -10.21 9.10
CA ILE A 258 2.38 -9.77 10.31
C ILE A 258 0.85 -9.81 10.07
N TYR A 259 0.40 -9.29 8.92
CA TYR A 259 -1.03 -9.12 8.64
C TYR A 259 -1.72 -10.40 8.19
N ARG A 260 -1.03 -11.23 7.41
CA ARG A 260 -1.54 -12.47 6.80
C ARG A 260 -0.49 -13.60 6.87
N PRO A 261 0.01 -13.97 8.07
CA PRO A 261 0.90 -15.11 8.26
C PRO A 261 0.40 -16.42 7.63
N GLU A 262 -0.91 -16.62 7.49
CA GLU A 262 -1.50 -17.79 6.84
C GLU A 262 -1.03 -17.98 5.39
N ILE A 263 -0.69 -16.86 4.72
CA ILE A 263 -0.20 -16.80 3.35
C ILE A 263 1.32 -16.60 3.34
N TYR A 264 1.83 -15.60 4.07
CA TYR A 264 3.22 -15.12 3.91
C TYR A 264 4.20 -15.66 4.96
N ASN A 265 3.70 -16.29 6.02
CA ASN A 265 4.52 -16.97 7.02
C ASN A 265 4.09 -18.45 7.16
N ALA A 266 3.54 -19.01 6.08
CA ALA A 266 3.23 -20.42 5.93
C ALA A 266 4.50 -21.27 5.88
N HIS A 267 4.43 -22.52 6.32
CA HIS A 267 5.58 -23.43 6.29
C HIS A 267 5.81 -24.08 4.91
N SER A 268 4.86 -23.92 4.00
CA SER A 268 4.92 -24.42 2.63
C SER A 268 4.93 -23.26 1.64
N ALA A 269 5.88 -23.29 0.70
CA ALA A 269 5.99 -22.31 -0.37
C ALA A 269 4.99 -22.59 -1.51
N ALA A 270 4.57 -21.53 -2.19
CA ALA A 270 3.74 -21.62 -3.39
C ALA A 270 4.41 -22.49 -4.47
N GLY A 271 3.65 -23.46 -4.98
CA GLY A 271 4.04 -24.35 -6.07
C GLY A 271 3.70 -23.77 -7.45
N GLU A 272 3.74 -24.62 -8.49
CA GLU A 272 3.39 -24.21 -9.86
C GLU A 272 1.96 -23.67 -9.99
N HIS A 273 1.06 -24.22 -9.17
CA HIS A 273 -0.30 -23.73 -8.99
C HIS A 273 -0.47 -23.35 -7.52
N TYR A 274 -0.87 -22.12 -7.26
CA TYR A 274 -1.02 -21.61 -5.91
C TYR A 274 -2.37 -20.91 -5.73
N GLN A 275 -3.14 -21.38 -4.75
CA GLN A 275 -4.32 -20.66 -4.27
C GLN A 275 -4.05 -20.28 -2.81
N PRO A 276 -3.99 -18.98 -2.48
CA PRO A 276 -3.81 -18.56 -1.10
C PRO A 276 -4.99 -18.99 -0.23
N ASP A 277 -4.73 -19.35 1.04
CA ASP A 277 -5.77 -19.74 1.98
C ASP A 277 -5.61 -19.00 3.31
N LEU A 278 -6.55 -18.10 3.62
CA LEU A 278 -6.58 -17.37 4.89
C LEU A 278 -6.98 -18.24 6.10
N LYS A 279 -7.33 -19.50 5.88
CA LYS A 279 -7.62 -20.49 6.93
C LYS A 279 -6.51 -21.53 7.09
N ASN A 280 -5.41 -21.38 6.35
CA ASN A 280 -4.26 -22.27 6.45
C ASN A 280 -3.72 -22.31 7.89
N ARG A 281 -3.70 -23.49 8.51
CA ARG A 281 -3.20 -23.69 9.89
C ARG A 281 -1.70 -23.95 9.95
N ASP A 282 -1.08 -24.28 8.81
CA ASP A 282 0.34 -24.57 8.71
C ASP A 282 1.15 -23.29 8.50
N HIS A 283 1.16 -22.43 9.53
CA HIS A 283 1.89 -21.18 9.56
C HIS A 283 2.40 -20.85 10.96
N SER A 284 3.35 -19.92 11.03
CA SER A 284 3.80 -19.34 12.29
C SER A 284 3.35 -17.88 12.41
N ARG A 285 3.19 -17.38 13.63
CA ARG A 285 3.01 -15.93 13.86
C ARG A 285 4.37 -15.28 14.09
N THR A 286 4.45 -13.99 13.81
CA THR A 286 5.61 -13.15 14.17
C THR A 286 5.54 -12.75 15.64
N ASP A 287 6.68 -12.31 16.20
CA ASP A 287 6.73 -11.72 17.55
C ASP A 287 6.12 -10.31 17.64
N VAL A 288 5.63 -9.80 16.51
CA VAL A 288 4.91 -8.53 16.42
C VAL A 288 3.42 -8.76 16.67
N VAL A 289 2.87 -8.10 17.69
CA VAL A 289 1.43 -8.15 18.00
C VAL A 289 0.68 -7.20 17.09
N TYR A 290 -0.33 -7.72 16.38
CA TYR A 290 -1.19 -6.95 15.48
C TYR A 290 -2.66 -7.31 15.68
N ASP A 291 -3.49 -6.28 15.91
CA ASP A 291 -4.93 -6.43 16.09
C ASP A 291 -5.66 -6.22 14.76
N ARG A 292 -6.18 -7.33 14.20
CA ARG A 292 -6.95 -7.33 12.94
C ARG A 292 -8.39 -6.87 13.13
N GLU A 293 -8.96 -7.06 14.31
CA GLU A 293 -10.34 -6.65 14.60
C GLU A 293 -10.38 -5.12 14.71
N GLU A 294 -9.47 -4.55 15.50
CA GLU A 294 -9.29 -3.10 15.60
C GLU A 294 -9.06 -2.49 14.21
N ARG A 295 -8.24 -3.12 13.35
CA ARG A 295 -8.04 -2.60 11.99
C ARG A 295 -9.33 -2.61 11.16
N SER A 296 -10.13 -3.67 11.27
CA SER A 296 -11.39 -3.79 10.53
C SER A 296 -12.39 -2.72 10.98
N GLU A 297 -12.47 -2.45 12.28
CA GLU A 297 -13.28 -1.36 12.84
C GLU A 297 -12.79 0.01 12.36
N LEU A 298 -11.48 0.26 12.40
CA LEU A 298 -10.88 1.51 11.92
C LEU A 298 -11.15 1.76 10.44
N ALA A 299 -11.21 0.72 9.59
CA ALA A 299 -11.55 0.88 8.18
C ALA A 299 -12.99 1.39 8.00
N VAL A 300 -13.94 0.90 8.82
CA VAL A 300 -15.33 1.38 8.81
C VAL A 300 -15.41 2.81 9.33
N GLU A 301 -14.69 3.14 10.41
CA GLU A 301 -14.62 4.51 10.93
C GLU A 301 -14.01 5.50 9.91
N GLN A 302 -12.92 5.10 9.25
CA GLN A 302 -12.29 5.84 8.14
C GLN A 302 -13.27 6.10 7.01
N GLY A 303 -13.98 5.06 6.59
CA GLY A 303 -14.97 5.17 5.52
C GLY A 303 -16.13 6.10 5.88
N ARG A 304 -16.65 6.03 7.11
CA ARG A 304 -17.71 6.94 7.59
C ARG A 304 -17.22 8.37 7.72
N PHE A 305 -16.00 8.58 8.22
CA PHE A 305 -15.38 9.89 8.27
C PHE A 305 -15.26 10.51 6.87
N ALA A 306 -14.80 9.73 5.88
CA ALA A 306 -14.75 10.17 4.49
C ALA A 306 -16.16 10.49 3.96
N GLU A 307 -17.16 9.68 4.27
CA GLU A 307 -18.53 9.94 3.89
C GLU A 307 -19.03 11.29 4.44
N GLU A 308 -18.84 11.54 5.73
CA GLU A 308 -19.36 12.72 6.44
C GLU A 308 -18.58 14.00 6.14
N ARG A 309 -17.27 13.91 5.92
CA ARG A 309 -16.37 15.07 5.83
C ARG A 309 -15.97 15.41 4.40
N LEU A 310 -16.08 14.46 3.47
CA LEU A 310 -15.73 14.67 2.08
C LEU A 310 -16.91 14.40 1.14
N ILE A 311 -17.48 13.19 1.17
CA ILE A 311 -18.46 12.77 0.16
C ILE A 311 -19.77 13.57 0.27
N LYS A 312 -20.36 13.67 1.46
CA LYS A 312 -21.64 14.37 1.67
C LYS A 312 -21.50 15.90 1.48
N PRO A 313 -20.53 16.60 2.07
CA PRO A 313 -20.45 18.06 1.97
C PRO A 313 -20.05 18.54 0.57
N TYR A 314 -19.23 17.77 -0.15
CA TYR A 314 -18.69 18.16 -1.45
C TYR A 314 -19.25 17.36 -2.63
N ARG A 315 -20.34 16.61 -2.44
CA ARG A 315 -20.94 15.72 -3.45
C ARG A 315 -21.00 16.36 -4.83
N THR A 316 -21.66 17.51 -4.94
CA THR A 316 -21.88 18.20 -6.22
C THR A 316 -20.56 18.57 -6.89
N ILE A 317 -19.58 19.06 -6.12
CA ILE A 317 -18.26 19.45 -6.64
C ILE A 317 -17.48 18.21 -7.09
N LEU A 318 -17.48 17.14 -6.29
CA LEU A 318 -16.81 15.88 -6.62
C LEU A 318 -17.41 15.24 -7.88
N GLU A 319 -18.73 15.23 -8.02
CA GLU A 319 -19.44 14.69 -9.19
C GLU A 319 -19.15 15.52 -10.44
N GLN A 320 -19.25 16.86 -10.36
CA GLN A 320 -18.93 17.76 -11.48
C GLN A 320 -17.46 17.66 -11.89
N TRP A 321 -16.54 17.67 -10.92
CA TRP A 321 -15.12 17.53 -11.19
C TRP A 321 -14.80 16.18 -11.81
N SER A 322 -15.31 15.08 -11.25
CA SER A 322 -15.08 13.72 -11.76
C SER A 322 -15.61 13.57 -13.19
N ALA A 323 -16.78 14.14 -13.51
CA ALA A 323 -17.34 14.09 -14.86
C ALA A 323 -16.48 14.82 -15.90
N ASN A 324 -15.74 15.86 -15.49
CA ASN A 324 -14.93 16.69 -16.38
C ASN A 324 -13.43 16.38 -16.34
N TYR A 325 -12.97 15.58 -15.36
CA TYR A 325 -11.57 15.22 -15.24
C TYR A 325 -11.18 14.18 -16.29
N VAL A 326 -10.25 14.57 -17.16
CA VAL A 326 -9.57 13.68 -18.10
C VAL A 326 -8.17 13.47 -17.55
N PRO A 327 -7.79 12.23 -17.20
CA PRO A 327 -6.43 11.95 -16.76
C PRO A 327 -5.43 12.27 -17.87
N ASP A 328 -4.29 12.85 -17.49
CA ASP A 328 -3.11 12.81 -18.35
C ASP A 328 -2.54 11.40 -18.24
N TYR A 329 -2.36 10.72 -19.37
CA TYR A 329 -1.88 9.33 -19.40
C TYR A 329 -0.36 9.23 -19.56
N ALA A 330 0.35 10.37 -19.57
CA ALA A 330 1.81 10.40 -19.66
C ALA A 330 2.44 10.44 -18.26
N LEU A 331 2.83 9.26 -17.74
CA LEU A 331 3.72 9.11 -16.57
C LEU A 331 5.04 8.46 -16.96
#